data_AF-A0A9P9HYN6-F1
#
_entry.id   AF-A0A9P9HYN6-F1
#
_cell.length_a   1.000
_cell.length_b   1.000
_cell.length_c   1.000
_cell.angle_alpha   90.00
_cell.angle_beta   90.00
_cell.angle_gamma   90.00
#
_symmetry.space_group_name_H-M   'P 1'
#
loop_
_entity.id
_entity.type
_entity.pdbx_description
1 polymer ?
#
loop_
_entity_poly.entity_id
_entity_poly.type
_entity_poly.pdbx_seq_one_letter_code
_entity_poly.pdbx_strand_id
1 'polypeptide(L)'
;MPSRQVLPDHVRDAKIETDFLDSCTRHVVYEAEPSPSSRSLRREERWQRESLLGRGTFGMVHLERCITGNDNKVRAVKEIMKGIIVGVEDDWIRELDAVFKFSHPKYRHCFVRSEGWYELNDRIFIIMKYMPLGDLQINLNDEPLSEFEGRQITEQVLEAVGFMHNSGFLHYDLKPSNIMVVSRAPAWHVRVADFGISMRLTDQNTVTVVHRGTLGYAAPEVIVSTDHPCSPADMWSLGCVVHKILTGTPPLPPSLIYFGSTPVCLSFRGITCFRAKSRIMGETLS
;
A
#
# COMPACT_ATOMS: atom_id res chain seq x y z
N MET A 1 5.70 16.07 30.33
CA MET A 1 4.40 16.14 29.64
C MET A 1 4.54 15.33 28.37
N PRO A 2 3.81 14.22 28.17
CA PRO A 2 3.87 13.52 26.89
C PRO A 2 3.40 14.50 25.80
N SER A 3 4.23 14.71 24.79
CA SER A 3 3.90 15.54 23.64
C SER A 3 2.61 15.02 23.03
N ARG A 4 1.59 15.87 22.96
CA ARG A 4 0.33 15.54 22.28
C ARG A 4 0.69 15.30 20.81
N GLN A 5 0.71 14.04 20.37
CA GLN A 5 1.02 13.69 19.00
C GLN A 5 0.01 14.38 18.07
N VAL A 6 0.52 15.21 17.16
CA VAL A 6 -0.31 15.99 16.24
C VAL A 6 -0.46 15.20 14.95
N LEU A 7 -1.66 14.67 14.72
CA LEU A 7 -2.00 14.01 13.46
C LEU A 7 -2.08 15.03 12.31
N PRO A 8 -1.61 14.69 11.10
CA PRO A 8 -1.85 15.50 9.91
C PRO A 8 -3.34 15.74 9.69
N ASP A 9 -3.71 16.89 9.14
CA ASP A 9 -5.12 17.29 9.00
C ASP A 9 -5.93 16.27 8.19
N HIS A 10 -5.41 15.78 7.05
CA HIS A 10 -6.09 14.77 6.24
C HIS A 10 -6.23 13.41 6.93
N VAL A 11 -5.37 13.09 7.90
CA VAL A 11 -5.52 11.90 8.74
C VAL A 11 -6.60 12.14 9.78
N ARG A 12 -6.57 13.30 10.46
CA ARG A 12 -7.57 13.66 11.47
C ARG A 12 -8.98 13.72 10.87
N ASP A 13 -9.13 14.31 9.69
CA ASP A 13 -10.40 14.46 8.99
C ASP A 13 -10.95 13.12 8.47
N ALA A 14 -10.07 12.13 8.28
CA ALA A 14 -10.45 10.78 7.89
C ALA A 14 -10.80 9.87 9.09
N LYS A 15 -10.72 10.36 10.34
CA LYS A 15 -11.08 9.59 11.53
C LYS A 15 -12.60 9.47 11.62
N ILE A 16 -13.09 8.24 11.71
CA ILE A 16 -14.51 7.93 11.82
C ILE A 16 -14.93 7.88 13.29
N GLU A 17 -16.09 8.45 13.60
CA GLU A 17 -16.76 8.25 14.88
C GLU A 17 -17.35 6.83 14.94
N THR A 18 -16.82 6.03 15.86
CA THR A 18 -17.10 4.61 15.96
C THR A 18 -17.54 4.23 17.36
N ASP A 19 -18.69 3.57 17.45
CA ASP A 19 -19.15 2.87 18.65
C ASP A 19 -18.96 1.36 18.49
N PHE A 20 -18.51 0.71 19.55
CA PHE A 20 -18.28 -0.73 19.59
C PHE A 20 -19.47 -1.40 20.28
N LEU A 21 -20.15 -2.29 19.55
CA LEU A 21 -21.27 -3.10 20.04
C LEU A 21 -20.84 -4.56 20.12
N ASP A 22 -21.60 -5.40 20.82
CA ASP A 22 -21.22 -6.80 21.11
C ASP A 22 -20.85 -7.63 19.86
N SER A 23 -21.49 -7.37 18.71
CA SER A 23 -21.30 -8.14 17.47
C SER A 23 -20.95 -7.32 16.23
N CYS A 24 -20.88 -5.99 16.35
CA CYS A 24 -20.64 -5.10 15.21
C CYS A 24 -20.05 -3.75 15.66
N THR A 25 -19.52 -2.99 14.71
CA THR A 25 -19.18 -1.58 14.93
C THR A 25 -20.26 -0.70 14.31
N ARG A 26 -20.64 0.39 14.99
CA ARG A 26 -21.54 1.41 14.46
C ARG A 26 -20.71 2.64 14.09
N HIS A 27 -20.80 3.05 12.84
CA HIS A 27 -20.05 4.19 12.29
C HIS A 27 -21.03 5.29 11.91
N VAL A 28 -20.66 6.54 12.21
CA VAL A 28 -21.40 7.73 11.76
C VAL A 28 -20.77 8.24 10.46
N VAL A 29 -21.58 8.34 9.41
CA VAL A 29 -21.17 8.80 8.09
C VAL A 29 -21.95 10.06 7.72
N TYR A 30 -21.27 11.04 7.14
CA TYR A 30 -21.87 12.27 6.63
C TYR A 30 -21.85 12.25 5.11
N GLU A 31 -23.02 12.12 4.48
CA GLU A 31 -23.12 12.22 3.01
C GLU A 31 -23.35 13.68 2.62
N ALA A 32 -22.51 14.18 1.72
CA ALA A 32 -22.74 15.45 1.06
C ALA A 32 -23.89 15.27 0.06
N GLU A 33 -24.97 16.01 0.26
CA GLU A 33 -26.05 16.07 -0.72
C GLU A 33 -25.57 16.75 -2.01
N PRO A 34 -26.18 16.43 -3.17
CA PRO A 34 -25.81 17.04 -4.45
C PRO A 34 -26.02 18.57 -4.50
N SER A 35 -26.74 19.13 -3.53
CA SER A 35 -26.99 20.56 -3.39
C SER A 35 -26.02 21.24 -2.41
N PRO A 36 -25.33 22.33 -2.80
CA PRO A 36 -24.47 23.11 -1.91
C PRO A 36 -25.19 23.74 -0.70
N SER A 37 -26.52 23.78 -0.70
CA SER A 37 -27.35 24.39 0.35
C SER A 37 -27.97 23.39 1.33
N SER A 38 -27.79 22.08 1.11
CA SER A 38 -28.34 21.05 2.00
C SER A 38 -27.30 20.65 3.06
N ARG A 39 -27.75 20.46 4.31
CA ARG A 39 -26.87 19.95 5.37
C ARG A 39 -26.55 18.49 5.09
N SER A 40 -25.30 18.08 5.29
CA SER A 40 -24.90 16.67 5.15
C SER A 40 -25.80 15.76 5.99
N LEU A 41 -26.35 14.73 5.37
CA LEU A 41 -27.20 13.77 6.08
C LEU A 41 -26.33 12.88 6.94
N ARG A 42 -26.61 12.86 8.25
CA ARG A 42 -26.00 11.94 9.20
C ARG A 42 -26.65 10.57 9.03
N ARG A 43 -25.88 9.59 8.55
CA ARG A 43 -26.28 8.19 8.44
C ARG A 43 -25.50 7.36 9.43
N GLU A 44 -26.17 6.38 10.04
CA GLU A 44 -25.52 5.36 10.86
C GLU A 44 -25.43 4.07 10.06
N GLU A 45 -24.24 3.48 10.02
CA GLU A 45 -24.01 2.18 9.39
C GLU A 45 -23.43 1.22 10.43
N ARG A 46 -24.03 0.03 10.58
CA ARG A 46 -23.47 -1.04 11.41
C ARG A 46 -22.74 -2.04 10.53
N TRP A 47 -21.54 -2.42 10.94
CA TRP A 47 -20.63 -3.27 10.18
C TRP A 47 -20.24 -4.49 11.00
N GLN A 48 -20.41 -5.66 10.40
CA GLN A 48 -20.10 -6.94 11.01
C GLN A 48 -18.91 -7.58 10.28
N ARG A 49 -17.93 -8.06 11.06
CA ARG A 49 -16.79 -8.82 10.57
C ARG A 49 -17.26 -10.19 10.05
N GLU A 50 -16.90 -10.52 8.82
CA GLU A 50 -17.29 -11.78 8.17
C GLU A 50 -16.15 -12.80 8.13
N SER A 51 -15.04 -12.45 7.46
CA SER A 51 -13.95 -13.39 7.20
C SER A 51 -12.58 -12.71 7.22
N LEU A 52 -11.53 -13.51 7.42
CA LEU A 52 -10.15 -13.06 7.28
C LEU A 52 -9.77 -13.09 5.79
N LEU A 53 -9.39 -11.94 5.24
CA LEU A 53 -8.91 -11.80 3.85
C LEU A 53 -7.40 -12.06 3.75
N GLY A 54 -6.63 -11.70 4.77
CA GLY A 54 -5.19 -11.90 4.75
C GLY A 54 -4.50 -11.55 6.08
N ARG A 55 -3.28 -12.06 6.22
CA ARG A 55 -2.34 -11.71 7.32
C ARG A 55 -1.14 -11.02 6.69
N GLY A 56 -0.95 -9.74 6.98
CA GLY A 56 0.23 -8.97 6.58
C GLY A 56 1.24 -8.87 7.72
N THR A 57 2.39 -8.28 7.42
CA THR A 57 3.48 -8.04 8.39
C THR A 57 3.03 -7.18 9.58
N PHE A 58 2.06 -6.28 9.37
CA PHE A 58 1.59 -5.30 10.36
C PHE A 58 0.21 -5.62 10.94
N GLY A 59 -0.39 -6.75 10.57
CA GLY A 59 -1.62 -7.22 11.18
C GLY A 59 -2.56 -7.96 10.23
N MET A 60 -3.86 -7.88 10.50
CA MET A 60 -4.88 -8.72 9.86
C MET A 60 -5.85 -7.88 9.04
N VAL A 61 -6.22 -8.37 7.85
CA VAL A 61 -7.24 -7.73 7.01
C VAL A 61 -8.49 -8.59 7.04
N HIS A 62 -9.61 -8.00 7.42
CA HIS A 62 -10.90 -8.69 7.46
C HIS A 62 -11.88 -8.10 6.45
N LEU A 63 -12.76 -8.94 5.92
CA LEU A 63 -13.96 -8.52 5.21
C LEU A 63 -15.01 -8.13 6.25
N GLU A 64 -15.65 -6.99 6.05
CA GLU A 64 -16.81 -6.57 6.82
C GLU A 64 -18.00 -6.29 5.90
N ARG A 65 -19.19 -6.65 6.36
CA ARG A 65 -20.46 -6.38 5.69
C ARG A 65 -21.26 -5.35 6.48
N CYS A 66 -21.84 -4.40 5.77
CA CYS A 66 -22.81 -3.49 6.35
C CYS A 66 -24.13 -4.24 6.57
N ILE A 67 -24.57 -4.32 7.81
CA ILE A 67 -25.82 -4.98 8.22
C ILE A 67 -26.98 -3.97 8.36
N THR A 68 -26.75 -2.71 7.98
CA THR A 68 -27.75 -1.64 8.02
C THR A 68 -28.07 -1.15 6.60
N GLY A 69 -29.35 -1.13 6.22
CA GLY A 69 -29.80 -0.77 4.87
C GLY A 69 -29.81 -1.96 3.90
N ASN A 70 -30.25 -1.72 2.65
CA ASN A 70 -30.50 -2.76 1.66
C ASN A 70 -29.33 -3.03 0.69
N ASP A 71 -28.21 -2.33 0.84
CA ASP A 71 -27.21 -2.19 -0.23
C ASP A 71 -26.14 -3.29 -0.26
N ASN A 72 -26.19 -4.30 0.63
CA ASN A 72 -25.21 -5.39 0.72
C ASN A 72 -23.74 -4.92 0.64
N LYS A 73 -23.45 -3.72 1.16
CA LYS A 73 -22.12 -3.08 1.06
C LYS A 73 -21.10 -3.91 1.82
N VAL A 74 -19.92 -4.06 1.24
CA VAL A 74 -18.77 -4.74 1.84
C VAL A 74 -17.53 -3.87 1.78
N ARG A 75 -16.64 -4.03 2.76
CA ARG A 75 -15.37 -3.31 2.87
C ARG A 75 -14.28 -4.22 3.43
N ALA A 76 -13.02 -3.85 3.19
CA ALA A 76 -11.88 -4.45 3.86
C ALA A 76 -11.46 -3.58 5.04
N VAL A 77 -11.10 -4.18 6.17
CA VAL A 77 -10.58 -3.47 7.34
C VAL A 77 -9.25 -4.07 7.75
N LYS A 78 -8.19 -3.26 7.66
CA LYS A 78 -6.84 -3.62 8.11
C LYS A 78 -6.67 -3.20 9.56
N GLU A 79 -6.36 -4.17 10.42
CA GLU A 79 -6.05 -3.99 11.83
C GLU A 79 -4.53 -3.91 12.02
N ILE A 80 -4.05 -2.88 12.71
CA ILE A 80 -2.64 -2.63 13.02
C ILE A 80 -2.50 -2.41 14.53
N MET A 81 -1.52 -3.04 15.18
CA MET A 81 -1.23 -2.75 16.60
C MET A 81 -0.27 -1.56 16.70
N LYS A 82 -0.50 -0.67 17.66
CA LYS A 82 0.39 0.47 17.96
C LYS A 82 1.69 -0.06 18.58
N GLY A 83 2.84 0.45 18.12
CA GLY A 83 4.14 0.14 18.73
C GLY A 83 4.67 -1.27 18.43
N ILE A 84 4.28 -1.87 17.29
CA ILE A 84 4.87 -3.15 16.83
C ILE A 84 6.36 -2.95 16.53
N ILE A 85 6.72 -1.82 15.91
CA ILE A 85 8.10 -1.57 15.51
C ILE A 85 8.87 -0.97 16.69
N VAL A 86 9.61 -1.83 17.38
CA VAL A 86 10.50 -1.41 18.48
C VAL A 86 11.48 -0.34 17.98
N GLY A 87 11.49 0.82 18.64
CA GLY A 87 12.39 1.94 18.32
C GLY A 87 11.86 2.91 17.27
N VAL A 88 10.66 2.70 16.72
CA VAL A 88 9.98 3.68 15.84
C VAL A 88 8.74 4.18 16.54
N GLU A 89 8.86 5.32 17.22
CA GLU A 89 7.69 6.07 17.68
C GLU A 89 6.83 6.46 16.46
N ASP A 90 5.51 6.29 16.56
CA ASP A 90 4.53 6.73 15.56
C ASP A 90 4.58 6.06 14.18
N ASP A 91 4.98 4.78 14.14
CA ASP A 91 4.90 3.92 12.96
C ASP A 91 3.52 3.95 12.28
N TRP A 92 2.46 3.87 13.06
CA TRP A 92 1.08 3.92 12.59
C TRP A 92 0.69 5.30 12.03
N ILE A 93 1.23 6.42 12.54
CA ILE A 93 0.93 7.77 12.01
C ILE A 93 1.50 7.90 10.59
N ARG A 94 2.71 7.37 10.35
CA ARG A 94 3.33 7.36 9.02
C ARG A 94 2.51 6.54 8.02
N GLU A 95 2.02 5.38 8.45
CA GLU A 95 1.14 4.56 7.61
C GLU A 95 -0.15 5.32 7.28
N LEU A 96 -0.83 5.92 8.27
CA LEU A 96 -2.04 6.71 8.02
C LEU A 96 -1.78 7.91 7.11
N ASP A 97 -0.64 8.61 7.27
CA ASP A 97 -0.27 9.74 6.42
C ASP A 97 -0.19 9.33 4.94
N ALA A 98 0.56 8.27 4.64
CA ALA A 98 0.69 7.73 3.28
C ALA A 98 -0.67 7.25 2.75
N VAL A 99 -1.38 6.43 3.53
CA VAL A 99 -2.68 5.84 3.16
C VAL A 99 -3.68 6.91 2.74
N PHE A 100 -3.86 7.96 3.56
CA PHE A 100 -4.86 8.99 3.27
C PHE A 100 -4.40 10.00 2.23
N LYS A 101 -3.09 10.26 2.12
CA LYS A 101 -2.54 11.05 1.01
C LYS A 101 -2.82 10.39 -0.35
N PHE A 102 -2.59 9.09 -0.48
CA PHE A 102 -2.81 8.35 -1.73
C PHE A 102 -4.27 7.90 -1.93
N SER A 103 -5.14 8.10 -0.94
CA SER A 103 -6.59 7.94 -1.09
C SER A 103 -7.29 9.16 -1.71
N HIS A 104 -6.56 10.26 -1.92
CA HIS A 104 -7.09 11.46 -2.57
C HIS A 104 -7.61 11.15 -4.00
N PRO A 105 -8.75 11.74 -4.46
CA PRO A 105 -9.35 11.44 -5.77
C PRO A 105 -8.39 11.48 -6.97
N LYS A 106 -7.37 12.34 -6.90
CA LYS A 106 -6.33 12.47 -7.95
C LYS A 106 -5.49 11.22 -8.18
N TYR A 107 -5.41 10.30 -7.21
CA TYR A 107 -4.63 9.06 -7.31
C TYR A 107 -5.52 7.80 -7.35
N ARG A 108 -6.84 7.96 -7.48
CA ARG A 108 -7.82 6.88 -7.33
C ARG A 108 -7.65 5.72 -8.32
N HIS A 109 -6.97 5.95 -9.44
CA HIS A 109 -6.69 4.95 -10.46
C HIS A 109 -5.45 4.13 -10.16
N CYS A 110 -4.52 4.66 -9.35
CA CYS A 110 -3.26 4.01 -9.00
C CYS A 110 -3.33 3.23 -7.69
N PHE A 111 -4.12 3.67 -6.70
CA PHE A 111 -4.11 3.09 -5.36
C PHE A 111 -5.49 2.61 -4.88
N VAL A 112 -5.49 1.62 -4.00
CA VAL A 112 -6.69 1.21 -3.27
C VAL A 112 -7.11 2.34 -2.32
N ARG A 113 -8.34 2.80 -2.48
CA ARG A 113 -8.89 3.91 -1.70
C ARG A 113 -9.20 3.44 -0.28
N SER A 114 -8.72 4.21 0.69
CA SER A 114 -9.19 4.15 2.07
C SER A 114 -10.28 5.18 2.30
N GLU A 115 -11.28 4.78 3.09
CA GLU A 115 -12.51 5.55 3.32
C GLU A 115 -12.52 6.21 4.70
N GLY A 116 -11.67 5.73 5.60
CA GLY A 116 -11.46 6.32 6.92
C GLY A 116 -10.75 5.35 7.85
N TRP A 117 -10.56 5.75 9.09
CA TRP A 117 -9.95 4.92 10.11
C TRP A 117 -10.58 5.15 11.47
N TYR A 118 -10.42 4.19 12.38
CA TYR A 118 -10.82 4.32 13.77
C TYR A 118 -9.79 3.62 14.67
N GLU A 119 -9.89 3.85 15.97
CA GLU A 119 -9.02 3.21 16.95
C GLU A 119 -9.82 2.53 18.05
N LEU A 120 -9.27 1.43 18.56
CA LEU A 120 -9.77 0.75 19.75
C LEU A 120 -8.57 0.31 20.56
N ASN A 121 -8.40 0.87 21.76
CA ASN A 121 -7.25 0.63 22.63
C ASN A 121 -5.92 0.87 21.87
N ASP A 122 -5.04 -0.14 21.87
CA ASP A 122 -3.73 -0.12 21.21
C ASP A 122 -3.78 -0.58 19.75
N ARG A 123 -4.93 -0.44 19.09
CA ARG A 123 -5.14 -0.88 17.70
C ARG A 123 -5.73 0.22 16.84
N ILE A 124 -5.22 0.31 15.62
CA ILE A 124 -5.72 1.15 14.54
C ILE A 124 -6.41 0.27 13.51
N PHE A 125 -7.55 0.73 13.00
CA PHE A 125 -8.33 0.05 11.98
C PHE A 125 -8.48 0.97 10.78
N ILE A 126 -7.92 0.56 9.64
CA ILE A 126 -8.00 1.30 8.37
C ILE A 126 -9.09 0.66 7.51
N ILE A 127 -10.08 1.46 7.13
CA ILE A 127 -11.17 1.04 6.27
C ILE A 127 -10.80 1.31 4.82
N MET A 128 -10.87 0.26 4.01
CA MET A 128 -10.47 0.27 2.61
C MET A 128 -11.53 -0.37 1.74
N LYS A 129 -11.56 0.05 0.47
CA LYS A 129 -12.41 -0.57 -0.54
C LYS A 129 -12.07 -2.06 -0.66
N TYR A 130 -13.08 -2.91 -0.60
CA TYR A 130 -12.91 -4.34 -0.87
C TYR A 130 -12.62 -4.58 -2.36
N MET A 131 -11.61 -5.40 -2.64
CA MET A 131 -11.15 -5.76 -3.98
C MET A 131 -11.52 -7.23 -4.26
N PRO A 132 -12.66 -7.51 -4.92
CA PRO A 132 -13.21 -8.87 -4.99
C PRO A 132 -12.39 -9.84 -5.84
N LEU A 133 -11.56 -9.33 -6.76
CA LEU A 133 -10.67 -10.16 -7.57
C LEU A 133 -9.36 -10.50 -6.83
N GLY A 134 -9.14 -9.99 -5.62
CA GLY A 134 -7.92 -10.23 -4.84
C GLY A 134 -6.70 -9.50 -5.41
N ASP A 135 -5.53 -10.04 -5.10
CA ASP A 135 -4.22 -9.51 -5.47
C ASP A 135 -3.57 -10.27 -6.63
N LEU A 136 -2.52 -9.70 -7.21
CA LEU A 136 -1.84 -10.26 -8.35
C LEU A 136 -1.17 -11.62 -8.03
N GLN A 137 -0.73 -11.86 -6.79
CA GLN A 137 -0.13 -13.16 -6.41
C GLN A 137 -1.12 -14.30 -6.64
N ILE A 138 -2.36 -14.15 -6.17
CA ILE A 138 -3.41 -15.16 -6.34
C ILE A 138 -3.83 -15.27 -7.81
N ASN A 139 -3.83 -14.15 -8.53
CA ASN A 139 -4.30 -14.10 -9.91
C ASN A 139 -3.30 -14.69 -10.93
N LEU A 140 -2.01 -14.70 -10.62
CA LEU A 140 -1.00 -15.36 -11.45
C LEU A 140 -1.09 -16.88 -11.35
N ASN A 141 -1.41 -17.42 -10.18
CA ASN A 141 -1.43 -18.88 -9.92
C ASN A 141 -0.16 -19.61 -10.44
N ASP A 142 1.00 -18.95 -10.31
CA ASP A 142 2.31 -19.39 -10.83
C ASP A 142 2.38 -19.60 -12.36
N GLU A 143 1.38 -19.17 -13.12
CA GLU A 143 1.39 -19.15 -14.58
C GLU A 143 1.93 -17.81 -15.11
N PRO A 144 2.80 -17.82 -16.13
CA PRO A 144 3.29 -16.61 -16.75
C PRO A 144 2.19 -15.92 -17.57
N LEU A 145 2.16 -14.59 -17.49
CA LEU A 145 1.36 -13.74 -18.37
C LEU A 145 2.12 -13.45 -19.66
N SER A 146 1.39 -13.09 -20.72
CA SER A 146 2.00 -12.59 -21.94
C SER A 146 2.75 -11.28 -21.70
N GLU A 147 3.75 -10.96 -22.53
CA GLU A 147 4.44 -9.66 -22.45
C GLU A 147 3.48 -8.48 -22.57
N PHE A 148 2.40 -8.64 -23.34
CA PHE A 148 1.37 -7.61 -23.49
C PHE A 148 0.65 -7.33 -22.16
N GLU A 149 0.19 -8.38 -21.47
CA GLU A 149 -0.44 -8.26 -20.15
C GLU A 149 0.54 -7.77 -19.09
N GLY A 150 1.77 -8.31 -19.11
CA GLY A 150 2.84 -7.88 -18.21
C GLY A 150 3.15 -6.40 -18.36
N ARG A 151 3.18 -5.89 -19.60
CA ARG A 151 3.33 -4.46 -19.90
C ARG A 151 2.18 -3.63 -19.32
N GLN A 152 0.93 -4.04 -19.52
CA GLN A 152 -0.24 -3.32 -18.99
C GLN A 152 -0.17 -3.14 -17.47
N ILE A 153 0.20 -4.20 -16.74
CA ILE A 153 0.35 -4.16 -15.28
C ILE A 153 1.54 -3.26 -14.92
N THR A 154 2.68 -3.44 -15.58
CA THR A 154 3.92 -2.70 -15.28
C THR A 154 3.76 -1.19 -15.46
N GLU A 155 3.10 -0.74 -16.53
CA GLU A 155 2.84 0.69 -16.79
C GLU A 155 2.01 1.33 -15.65
N GLN A 156 0.98 0.64 -15.17
CA GLN A 156 0.14 1.12 -14.05
C GLN A 156 0.90 1.18 -12.73
N VAL A 157 1.73 0.18 -12.43
CA VAL A 157 2.54 0.16 -11.20
C VAL A 157 3.64 1.22 -11.25
N LEU A 158 4.28 1.44 -12.41
CA LEU A 158 5.24 2.53 -12.61
C LEU A 158 4.62 3.91 -12.36
N GLU A 159 3.39 4.13 -12.84
CA GLU A 159 2.67 5.38 -12.59
C GLU A 159 2.43 5.60 -11.10
N ALA A 160 1.97 4.57 -10.38
CA ALA A 160 1.77 4.62 -8.93
C ALA A 160 3.09 4.93 -8.18
N VAL A 161 4.17 4.22 -8.51
CA VAL A 161 5.51 4.43 -7.92
C VAL A 161 6.00 5.85 -8.21
N GLY A 162 5.82 6.34 -9.45
CA GLY A 162 6.16 7.70 -9.82
C GLY A 162 5.44 8.76 -8.98
N PHE A 163 4.14 8.57 -8.73
CA PHE A 163 3.38 9.45 -7.83
C PHE A 163 3.88 9.41 -6.38
N MET A 164 4.26 8.23 -5.88
CA MET A 164 4.84 8.10 -4.53
C MET A 164 6.16 8.84 -4.43
N HIS A 165 7.08 8.56 -5.35
CA HIS A 165 8.43 9.13 -5.35
C HIS A 165 8.38 10.66 -5.49
N ASN A 166 7.57 11.18 -6.40
CA ASN A 166 7.37 12.63 -6.56
C ASN A 166 6.75 13.29 -5.33
N SER A 167 6.03 12.52 -4.52
CA SER A 167 5.43 13.00 -3.27
C SER A 167 6.34 12.81 -2.05
N GLY A 168 7.55 12.28 -2.24
CA GLY A 168 8.53 12.03 -1.19
C GLY A 168 8.29 10.74 -0.39
N PHE A 169 7.55 9.78 -0.94
CA PHE A 169 7.26 8.48 -0.32
C PHE A 169 7.93 7.34 -1.10
N LEU A 170 8.41 6.34 -0.37
CA LEU A 170 8.89 5.06 -0.88
C LEU A 170 7.95 3.95 -0.42
N HIS A 171 7.71 2.94 -1.26
CA HIS A 171 6.80 1.84 -0.94
C HIS A 171 7.46 0.76 -0.08
N TYR A 172 8.66 0.31 -0.48
CA TYR A 172 9.50 -0.72 0.16
C TYR A 172 8.95 -2.14 0.28
N ASP A 173 7.64 -2.36 0.12
CA ASP A 173 7.07 -3.73 0.05
C ASP A 173 6.36 -4.02 -1.28
N LEU A 174 6.93 -3.57 -2.40
CA LEU A 174 6.28 -3.83 -3.68
C LEU A 174 6.44 -5.32 -4.07
N LYS A 175 5.31 -6.03 -4.13
CA LYS A 175 5.22 -7.46 -4.45
C LYS A 175 3.84 -7.76 -5.03
N PRO A 176 3.63 -8.92 -5.69
CA PRO A 176 2.34 -9.24 -6.30
C PRO A 176 1.16 -9.23 -5.31
N SER A 177 1.36 -9.63 -4.06
CA SER A 177 0.29 -9.61 -3.04
C SER A 177 -0.13 -8.19 -2.60
N ASN A 178 0.64 -7.16 -2.96
CA ASN A 178 0.34 -5.75 -2.69
C ASN A 178 -0.17 -5.00 -3.94
N ILE A 179 -0.44 -5.73 -5.03
CA ILE A 179 -1.00 -5.19 -6.27
C ILE A 179 -2.39 -5.80 -6.46
N MET A 180 -3.43 -5.03 -6.17
CA MET A 180 -4.82 -5.48 -6.23
C MET A 180 -5.37 -5.44 -7.64
N VAL A 181 -6.13 -6.47 -8.01
CA VAL A 181 -6.73 -6.60 -9.34
C VAL A 181 -8.12 -5.94 -9.35
N VAL A 182 -8.33 -5.05 -10.31
CA VAL A 182 -9.60 -4.36 -10.56
C VAL A 182 -10.37 -5.04 -11.69
N SER A 183 -9.68 -5.43 -12.76
CA SER A 183 -10.24 -6.20 -13.88
C SER A 183 -9.14 -7.02 -14.56
N ARG A 184 -9.54 -8.13 -15.20
CA ARG A 184 -8.69 -8.99 -16.03
C ARG A 184 -9.02 -8.86 -17.52
N ALA A 185 -10.25 -8.43 -17.85
CA ALA A 185 -10.75 -8.37 -19.22
C ALA A 185 -11.62 -7.11 -19.41
N PRO A 186 -11.57 -6.45 -20.58
CA PRO A 186 -10.75 -6.79 -21.76
C PRO A 186 -9.25 -6.48 -21.58
N ALA A 187 -8.86 -5.83 -20.48
CA ALA A 187 -7.48 -5.52 -20.13
C ALA A 187 -7.25 -5.66 -18.62
N TRP A 188 -6.00 -5.86 -18.23
CA TRP A 188 -5.60 -5.81 -16.83
C TRP A 188 -5.70 -4.40 -16.29
N HIS A 189 -6.43 -4.26 -15.18
CA HIS A 189 -6.47 -3.04 -14.39
C HIS A 189 -6.06 -3.38 -12.96
N VAL A 190 -5.06 -2.67 -12.45
CA VAL A 190 -4.47 -2.95 -11.12
C VAL A 190 -4.33 -1.68 -10.29
N ARG A 191 -4.24 -1.85 -8.97
CA ARG A 191 -4.00 -0.77 -8.02
C ARG A 191 -3.04 -1.21 -6.94
N VAL A 192 -2.10 -0.35 -6.57
CA VAL A 192 -1.18 -0.61 -5.47
C VAL A 192 -1.92 -0.45 -4.13
N ALA A 193 -1.61 -1.33 -3.19
CA ALA A 193 -2.12 -1.34 -1.83
C ALA A 193 -0.99 -1.56 -0.82
N ASP A 194 -1.33 -1.44 0.47
CA ASP A 194 -0.46 -1.70 1.62
C ASP A 194 0.78 -0.80 1.75
N PHE A 195 0.65 0.24 2.57
CA PHE A 195 1.70 1.22 2.87
C PHE A 195 2.40 0.95 4.22
N GLY A 196 2.26 -0.25 4.79
CA GLY A 196 2.69 -0.56 6.17
C GLY A 196 4.18 -0.41 6.48
N ILE A 197 5.05 -0.42 5.46
CA ILE A 197 6.47 -0.04 5.59
C ILE A 197 6.87 1.15 4.74
N SER A 198 5.89 1.86 4.20
CA SER A 198 6.19 3.07 3.42
C SER A 198 6.96 4.06 4.27
N MET A 199 7.84 4.81 3.61
CA MET A 199 8.77 5.70 4.29
C MET A 199 8.85 7.02 3.57
N ARG A 200 8.88 8.11 4.34
CA ARG A 200 9.05 9.45 3.80
C ARG A 200 10.54 9.76 3.66
N LEU A 201 10.94 10.33 2.53
CA LEU A 201 12.34 10.68 2.24
C LEU A 201 12.93 11.71 3.23
N THR A 202 12.08 12.45 3.94
CA THR A 202 12.49 13.45 4.94
C THR A 202 12.78 12.84 6.32
N ASP A 203 12.48 11.57 6.55
CA ASP A 203 12.60 10.92 7.87
C ASP A 203 14.04 10.43 8.17
N GLN A 204 15.03 11.21 7.70
CA GLN A 204 16.48 10.88 7.70
C GLN A 204 17.07 10.56 9.08
N ASN A 205 16.35 10.88 10.16
CA ASN A 205 16.81 10.70 11.55
C ASN A 205 16.16 9.51 12.29
N THR A 206 15.25 8.74 11.68
CA THR A 206 14.76 7.51 12.34
C THR A 206 15.65 6.32 12.06
N VAL A 207 16.38 5.98 13.12
CA VAL A 207 17.29 4.85 13.32
C VAL A 207 16.74 3.51 12.77
N THR A 208 17.64 2.78 12.11
CA THR A 208 17.57 1.37 11.66
C THR A 208 16.56 1.00 10.56
N VAL A 209 17.05 0.97 9.32
CA VAL A 209 16.47 0.31 8.13
C VAL A 209 16.60 -1.22 8.27
N VAL A 210 16.42 -1.79 9.46
CA VAL A 210 16.72 -3.21 9.69
C VAL A 210 15.49 -4.02 9.30
N HIS A 211 15.62 -4.73 8.17
CA HIS A 211 14.71 -5.81 7.72
C HIS A 211 13.31 -5.35 7.30
N ARG A 212 13.22 -4.28 6.49
CA ARG A 212 11.99 -3.92 5.78
C ARG A 212 11.88 -4.67 4.45
N GLY A 213 10.66 -4.99 4.05
CA GLY A 213 10.35 -5.62 2.77
C GLY A 213 10.25 -7.14 2.82
N THR A 214 9.63 -7.71 1.78
CA THR A 214 9.45 -9.15 1.66
C THR A 214 10.65 -9.80 1.00
N LEU A 215 11.20 -10.83 1.66
CA LEU A 215 12.28 -11.65 1.10
C LEU A 215 11.87 -12.19 -0.28
N GLY A 216 12.73 -11.98 -1.29
CA GLY A 216 12.50 -12.32 -2.69
C GLY A 216 12.16 -11.12 -3.57
N TYR A 217 11.74 -10.00 -2.97
CA TYR A 217 11.43 -8.75 -3.67
C TYR A 217 12.27 -7.56 -3.16
N ALA A 218 12.70 -7.57 -1.90
CA ALA A 218 13.49 -6.48 -1.32
C ALA A 218 14.85 -6.30 -2.04
N ALA A 219 15.23 -5.03 -2.23
CA ALA A 219 16.52 -4.67 -2.79
C ALA A 219 17.67 -5.01 -1.83
N PRO A 220 18.87 -5.36 -2.34
CA PRO A 220 19.99 -5.75 -1.47
C PRO A 220 20.37 -4.65 -0.47
N GLU A 221 20.32 -3.39 -0.86
CA GLU A 221 20.59 -2.24 0.01
C GLU A 221 19.55 -2.02 1.12
N VAL A 222 18.32 -2.53 0.93
CA VAL A 222 17.26 -2.56 1.95
C VAL A 222 17.50 -3.73 2.92
N ILE A 223 17.99 -4.87 2.42
CA ILE A 223 18.32 -6.05 3.24
C ILE A 223 19.56 -5.80 4.11
N VAL A 224 20.61 -5.22 3.51
CA VAL A 224 21.91 -4.94 4.16
C VAL A 224 21.82 -3.72 5.10
N SER A 225 20.66 -3.03 5.14
CA SER A 225 20.42 -1.86 5.99
C SER A 225 21.38 -0.71 5.70
N THR A 226 21.35 -0.20 4.46
CA THR A 226 22.04 1.06 4.17
C THR A 226 21.29 2.23 4.81
N ASP A 227 22.02 3.17 5.42
CA ASP A 227 21.45 4.30 6.19
C ASP A 227 20.65 5.30 5.35
N HIS A 228 20.47 5.07 4.05
CA HIS A 228 19.94 6.08 3.12
C HIS A 228 18.71 5.57 2.37
N PRO A 229 17.54 6.21 2.59
CA PRO A 229 16.37 6.02 1.76
C PRO A 229 16.68 6.24 0.28
N CYS A 230 16.46 5.24 -0.57
CA CYS A 230 16.68 5.40 -2.00
C CYS A 230 15.48 4.89 -2.83
N SER A 231 15.01 5.73 -3.76
CA SER A 231 13.99 5.39 -4.76
C SER A 231 14.33 4.17 -5.64
N PRO A 232 15.61 3.87 -5.97
CA PRO A 232 15.96 2.67 -6.72
C PRO A 232 15.50 1.34 -6.09
N ALA A 233 15.30 1.29 -4.76
CA ALA A 233 14.84 0.07 -4.09
C ALA A 233 13.43 -0.37 -4.53
N ASP A 234 12.53 0.58 -4.79
CA ASP A 234 11.20 0.26 -5.33
C ASP A 234 11.31 -0.23 -6.78
N MET A 235 12.28 0.28 -7.54
CA MET A 235 12.53 -0.17 -8.92
C MET A 235 13.07 -1.60 -8.98
N TRP A 236 13.91 -1.98 -8.01
CA TRP A 236 14.34 -3.37 -7.83
C TRP A 236 13.15 -4.29 -7.55
N SER A 237 12.31 -3.90 -6.58
CA SER A 237 11.12 -4.65 -6.20
C SER A 237 10.16 -4.81 -7.39
N LEU A 238 9.98 -3.76 -8.17
CA LEU A 238 9.21 -3.79 -9.42
C LEU A 238 9.83 -4.74 -10.45
N GLY A 239 11.16 -4.72 -10.64
CA GLY A 239 11.85 -5.67 -11.50
C GLY A 239 11.58 -7.12 -11.10
N CYS A 240 11.53 -7.40 -9.79
CA CYS A 240 11.18 -8.72 -9.27
C CYS A 240 9.71 -9.09 -9.55
N VAL A 241 8.78 -8.13 -9.45
CA VAL A 241 7.37 -8.31 -9.86
C VAL A 241 7.30 -8.61 -11.36
N VAL A 242 7.98 -7.84 -12.21
CA VAL A 242 8.00 -8.06 -13.67
C VAL A 242 8.57 -9.42 -14.03
N HIS A 243 9.63 -9.86 -13.35
CA HIS A 243 10.14 -11.22 -13.54
C HIS A 243 9.08 -12.26 -13.17
N LYS A 244 8.43 -12.12 -12.02
CA LYS A 244 7.40 -13.05 -11.54
C LYS A 244 6.21 -13.15 -12.50
N ILE A 245 5.70 -12.03 -13.01
CA ILE A 245 4.56 -12.03 -13.94
C ILE A 245 4.91 -12.67 -15.29
N LEU A 246 6.16 -12.54 -15.77
CA LEU A 246 6.57 -13.06 -17.09
C LEU A 246 7.07 -14.52 -17.05
N THR A 247 7.50 -15.00 -15.90
CA THR A 247 8.12 -16.34 -15.76
C THR A 247 7.34 -17.30 -14.87
N GLY A 248 6.31 -16.81 -14.17
CA GLY A 248 5.60 -17.58 -13.16
C GLY A 248 6.41 -17.81 -11.87
N THR A 249 7.68 -17.42 -11.79
CA THR A 249 8.55 -17.67 -10.63
C THR A 249 9.29 -16.41 -10.15
N PRO A 250 9.54 -16.25 -8.84
CA PRO A 250 10.32 -15.11 -8.35
C PRO A 250 11.77 -15.22 -8.86
N PRO A 251 12.47 -14.09 -9.08
CA PRO A 251 13.82 -14.11 -9.66
C PRO A 251 14.86 -14.80 -8.76
N LEU A 252 14.62 -14.84 -7.45
CA LEU A 252 15.47 -15.49 -6.47
C LEU A 252 14.64 -16.37 -5.55
N PRO A 253 15.00 -17.65 -5.34
CA PRO A 253 14.44 -18.45 -4.26
C PRO A 253 14.93 -17.89 -2.91
N PRO A 254 14.12 -17.93 -1.84
CA PRO A 254 14.49 -17.41 -0.52
C PRO A 254 15.82 -17.96 0.02
N SER A 255 16.19 -19.20 -0.35
CA SER A 255 17.43 -19.87 0.04
C SER A 255 18.70 -19.27 -0.57
N LEU A 256 18.61 -18.52 -1.67
CA LEU A 256 19.77 -17.87 -2.30
C LEU A 256 19.96 -16.41 -1.87
N ILE A 257 19.04 -15.86 -1.08
CA ILE A 257 19.13 -14.49 -0.59
C ILE A 257 20.20 -14.37 0.50
N TYR A 258 20.44 -15.45 1.24
CA TYR A 258 21.46 -15.53 2.29
C TYR A 258 22.41 -16.72 2.06
N PHE A 259 23.71 -16.46 2.02
CA PHE A 259 24.73 -17.50 2.19
C PHE A 259 25.27 -17.37 3.61
N GLY A 260 24.79 -18.21 4.53
CA GLY A 260 25.03 -18.04 5.97
C GLY A 260 24.33 -16.78 6.52
N SER A 261 25.08 -15.89 7.16
CA SER A 261 24.58 -14.59 7.69
C SER A 261 24.71 -13.44 6.67
N THR A 262 25.20 -13.72 5.47
CA THR A 262 25.58 -12.70 4.48
C THR A 262 24.54 -12.63 3.36
N PRO A 263 23.92 -11.46 3.13
CA PRO A 263 23.03 -11.27 1.99
C PRO A 263 23.83 -11.37 0.68
N VAL A 264 23.32 -12.15 -0.28
CA VAL A 264 23.96 -12.33 -1.58
C VAL A 264 23.52 -11.20 -2.51
N CYS A 265 24.37 -10.19 -2.68
CA CYS A 265 24.20 -9.18 -3.73
C CYS A 265 24.50 -9.82 -5.10
N LEU A 266 23.47 -10.06 -5.93
CA LEU A 266 23.66 -10.37 -7.34
C LEU A 266 23.43 -9.12 -8.19
N SER A 267 24.42 -8.75 -9.00
CA SER A 267 24.15 -7.89 -10.15
C SER A 267 23.36 -8.70 -11.17
N PHE A 268 22.15 -8.28 -11.52
CA PHE A 268 21.45 -8.81 -12.69
C PHE A 268 22.29 -8.51 -13.94
N ARG A 269 23.09 -9.46 -14.41
CA ARG A 269 23.71 -9.39 -15.74
C ARG A 269 22.60 -9.54 -16.77
N GLY A 270 22.01 -8.43 -17.18
CA GLY A 270 21.03 -8.41 -18.28
C GLY A 270 19.96 -7.32 -18.22
N ILE A 271 19.71 -6.70 -17.05
CA ILE A 271 18.77 -5.59 -16.93
C ILE A 271 19.54 -4.37 -16.42
N THR A 272 20.07 -3.58 -17.35
CA THR A 272 20.57 -2.24 -17.04
C THR A 272 19.41 -1.42 -16.48
N CYS A 273 19.59 -0.93 -15.26
CA CYS A 273 18.71 0.04 -14.59
C CYS A 273 18.26 1.10 -15.60
N PHE A 274 16.95 1.17 -15.91
CA PHE A 274 16.39 2.24 -16.72
C PHE A 274 16.59 3.56 -15.98
N ARG A 275 17.62 4.31 -16.38
CA ARG A 275 17.79 5.69 -15.97
C ARG A 275 16.75 6.48 -16.75
N ALA A 276 15.57 6.71 -16.16
CA ALA A 276 14.59 7.65 -16.70
C ALA A 276 15.21 9.05 -16.71
N LYS A 277 15.88 9.43 -17.81
CA LYS A 277 16.23 10.82 -18.06
C LYS A 277 14.95 11.54 -18.46
N SER A 278 14.37 12.28 -17.52
CA SER A 278 13.47 13.38 -17.83
C SER A 278 14.23 14.36 -18.75
N ARG A 279 13.81 14.46 -20.00
CA ARG A 279 14.24 15.53 -20.91
C ARG A 279 13.00 16.37 -21.21
N ILE A 280 12.71 17.30 -20.31
CA ILE A 280 11.76 18.39 -20.52
C ILE A 280 12.58 19.61 -20.93
N MET A 281 12.31 20.08 -22.15
CA MET A 281 12.52 21.41 -22.76
C MET A 281 13.83 22.18 -22.58
N GLY A 282 14.31 22.67 -23.71
CA GLY A 282 15.33 23.70 -23.84
C GLY A 282 15.58 23.98 -25.32
N GLU A 283 14.65 24.72 -25.94
CA GLU A 283 14.90 25.42 -27.19
C GLU A 283 16.12 26.33 -27.03
N THR A 284 16.97 26.38 -28.05
CA THR A 284 17.50 27.67 -28.49
C THR A 284 17.84 27.55 -29.97
N LEU A 285 17.07 28.31 -30.75
CA LEU A 285 17.38 28.68 -32.13
C LEU A 285 18.72 29.41 -32.18
N SER A 286 19.58 28.99 -33.11
CA SER A 286 20.48 29.84 -33.88
C SER A 286 20.88 29.12 -35.14
#